data_AF-A0AAD6K9U4-F1
#
_entry.id   AF-A0AAD6K9U4-F1
#
_cell.length_a   1.000
_cell.length_b   1.000
_cell.length_c   1.000
_cell.angle_alpha   90.00
_cell.angle_beta   90.00
_cell.angle_gamma   90.00
#
_symmetry.space_group_name_H-M   'P 1'
#
loop_
_entity.id
_entity.type
_entity.pdbx_description
1 polymer ?
#
loop_
_entity_poly.entity_id
_entity_poly.type
_entity_poly.pdbx_seq_one_letter_code
_entity_poly.pdbx_strand_id
1 'polypeptide(L)'
;MFTSLGIYAESFEIPFLECTSEFYAAEGMTYMQQSDVPDYLKHVESRLNEEQDRCKIYLDISTKKPLIATAERQLLERHISAILDKGFMMLMDGHRIEDLKRIYSLFLRVNALESLRQALSMYIRRTGQGLVMDEEKDKDMVSSLLEFKASLDSIWEESFSKNEGFCITIKDAFEHLINLRQNRSAELIAKFLDEKLRAGNKVTSEEDLEGTLEKVLVLFRFIQGKDVFEAFYKKDLAKRLLLGKSASIDAEKSMISKLKTECGSQFTNKLEGTFKV
;
A
#
# COMPACT_ATOMS: atom_id res chain seq x y z
N MET A 1 39.77 32.51 -2.07
CA MET A 1 40.35 33.35 -3.15
C MET A 1 39.28 33.76 -4.14
N PHE A 2 38.65 32.84 -4.89
CA PHE A 2 37.58 33.19 -5.85
C PHE A 2 36.38 33.93 -5.22
N THR A 3 35.94 33.49 -4.04
CA THR A 3 34.88 34.16 -3.26
C THR A 3 35.26 35.57 -2.86
N SER A 4 36.47 35.75 -2.33
CA SER A 4 37.03 37.06 -1.95
C SER A 4 37.23 38.02 -3.12
N LEU A 5 37.38 37.48 -4.34
CA LEU A 5 37.55 38.25 -5.59
C LEU A 5 36.22 38.53 -6.31
N GLY A 6 35.08 38.04 -5.79
CA GLY A 6 33.76 38.28 -6.39
C GLY A 6 33.49 37.54 -7.71
N ILE A 7 34.37 36.63 -8.12
CA ILE A 7 34.29 35.92 -9.43
C ILE A 7 33.90 34.44 -9.30
N TYR A 8 33.57 33.98 -8.09
CA TYR A 8 33.27 32.57 -7.80
C TYR A 8 32.13 32.00 -8.65
N ALA A 9 31.02 32.74 -8.77
CA ALA A 9 29.84 32.27 -9.48
C ALA A 9 30.13 32.03 -10.98
N GLU A 10 30.69 33.04 -11.66
CA GLU A 10 30.93 33.01 -13.10
C GLU A 10 32.11 32.11 -13.49
N SER A 11 33.21 32.16 -12.74
CA SER A 11 34.45 31.48 -13.12
C SER A 11 34.56 30.05 -12.62
N PHE A 12 33.77 29.66 -11.62
CA PHE A 12 33.85 28.33 -11.02
C PHE A 12 32.48 27.65 -10.89
N GLU A 13 31.50 28.27 -10.23
CA GLU A 13 30.23 27.61 -9.88
C GLU A 13 29.44 27.14 -11.10
N ILE A 14 29.27 28.00 -12.12
CA ILE A 14 28.53 27.66 -13.33
C ILE A 14 29.20 26.51 -14.10
N PRO A 15 30.50 26.59 -14.49
CA PRO A 15 31.17 25.49 -15.16
C PRO A 15 31.18 24.18 -14.34
N PHE A 16 31.36 24.30 -13.01
CA PHE A 16 31.34 23.16 -12.11
C PHE A 16 29.99 22.43 -12.11
N LEU A 17 28.88 23.16 -12.08
CA LEU A 17 27.53 22.59 -12.12
C LEU A 17 27.22 21.98 -13.48
N GLU A 18 27.68 22.57 -14.58
CA GLU A 18 27.55 22.01 -15.93
C GLU A 18 28.27 20.66 -16.04
N CYS A 19 29.53 20.59 -15.61
CA CYS A 19 30.30 19.34 -15.61
C CYS A 19 29.68 18.29 -14.69
N THR A 20 29.17 18.71 -13.53
CA THR A 20 28.48 17.81 -12.59
C THR A 20 27.19 17.26 -13.19
N SER A 21 26.45 18.09 -13.92
CA SER A 21 25.22 17.67 -14.62
C SER A 21 25.52 16.62 -15.68
N GLU A 22 26.56 16.79 -16.49
CA GLU A 22 26.98 15.81 -17.50
C GLU A 22 27.47 14.51 -16.85
N PHE A 23 28.28 14.62 -15.79
CA PHE A 23 28.78 13.48 -15.03
C PHE A 23 27.63 12.61 -14.49
N TYR A 24 26.68 13.20 -13.75
CA TYR A 24 25.58 12.44 -13.17
C TYR A 24 24.57 11.97 -14.20
N ALA A 25 24.42 12.66 -15.34
CA ALA A 25 23.61 12.16 -16.45
C ALA A 25 24.18 10.84 -16.99
N ALA A 26 25.49 10.77 -17.22
CA ALA A 26 26.16 9.56 -17.69
C ALA A 26 26.15 8.44 -16.63
N GLU A 27 26.44 8.78 -15.37
CA GLU A 27 26.44 7.83 -14.25
C GLU A 27 25.05 7.22 -14.04
N GLY A 28 24.01 8.06 -14.00
CA GLY A 28 22.61 7.63 -13.82
C GLY A 28 22.15 6.67 -14.92
N MET A 29 22.43 6.98 -16.18
CA MET A 29 22.12 6.08 -17.31
C MET A 29 22.84 4.74 -17.20
N THR A 30 24.14 4.76 -16.89
CA THR A 30 24.97 3.55 -16.82
C THR A 30 24.52 2.64 -15.70
N TYR A 31 24.37 3.16 -14.48
CA TYR A 31 23.94 2.36 -13.33
C TYR A 31 22.51 1.84 -13.45
N MET A 32 21.57 2.61 -14.04
CA MET A 32 20.19 2.15 -14.25
C MET A 32 20.08 1.02 -15.31
N GLN A 33 21.12 0.80 -16.11
CA GLN A 33 21.22 -0.32 -17.04
C GLN A 33 21.92 -1.53 -16.44
N GLN A 34 22.94 -1.31 -15.59
CA GLN A 34 23.82 -2.37 -15.08
C GLN A 34 23.40 -2.94 -13.73
N SER A 35 22.66 -2.17 -12.92
CA SER A 35 22.24 -2.54 -11.57
C SER A 35 20.74 -2.76 -11.49
N ASP A 36 20.32 -3.50 -10.45
CA ASP A 36 18.92 -3.55 -10.06
C ASP A 36 18.48 -2.25 -9.37
N VAL A 37 17.17 -2.07 -9.19
CA VAL A 37 16.61 -0.86 -8.58
C VAL A 37 17.03 -0.68 -7.11
N PRO A 38 17.04 -1.72 -6.24
CA PRO A 38 17.56 -1.58 -4.89
C PRO A 38 18.97 -1.00 -4.82
N ASP A 39 19.91 -1.54 -5.61
CA ASP A 39 21.30 -1.10 -5.57
C ASP A 39 21.49 0.26 -6.23
N TYR A 40 20.72 0.56 -7.29
CA TYR A 40 20.66 1.90 -7.85
C TYR A 40 20.24 2.94 -6.81
N LEU A 41 19.16 2.69 -6.07
CA LEU A 41 18.66 3.64 -5.05
C LEU A 41 19.67 3.84 -3.92
N LYS A 42 20.38 2.79 -3.48
CA LYS A 42 21.47 2.91 -2.50
C LYS A 42 22.62 3.75 -3.04
N HIS A 43 22.97 3.55 -4.31
CA HIS A 43 24.02 4.34 -4.96
C HIS A 43 23.63 5.83 -5.01
N VAL A 44 22.40 6.15 -5.40
CA VAL A 44 21.92 7.54 -5.41
C VAL A 44 21.93 8.15 -4.01
N GLU A 45 21.49 7.41 -2.99
CA GLU A 45 21.59 7.85 -1.59
C GLU A 45 23.04 8.16 -1.17
N SER A 46 23.99 7.30 -1.52
CA SER A 46 25.43 7.53 -1.27
C SER A 46 25.92 8.81 -1.93
N ARG A 47 25.63 8.99 -3.24
CA ARG A 47 26.03 10.19 -3.98
C ARG A 47 25.46 11.46 -3.37
N LEU A 48 24.19 11.47 -2.98
CA LEU A 48 23.58 12.64 -2.36
C LEU A 48 24.21 12.97 -0.99
N ASN A 49 24.64 11.97 -0.22
CA ASN A 49 25.35 12.18 1.04
C ASN A 49 26.78 12.71 0.81
N GLU A 50 27.51 12.11 -0.13
CA GLU A 50 28.84 12.56 -0.55
C GLU A 50 28.82 14.02 -1.00
N GLU A 51 27.82 14.43 -1.79
CA GLU A 51 27.64 15.81 -2.23
C GLU A 51 27.32 16.78 -1.08
N GLN A 52 26.51 16.33 -0.12
CA GLN A 52 26.23 17.13 1.08
C GLN A 52 27.50 17.35 1.91
N ASP A 53 28.35 16.33 2.04
CA ASP A 53 29.60 16.43 2.78
C ASP A 53 30.66 17.23 2.02
N ARG A 54 30.74 17.08 0.70
CA ARG A 54 31.60 17.89 -0.16
C ARG A 54 31.31 19.39 -0.03
N CYS A 55 30.03 19.75 0.01
CA CYS A 55 29.60 21.13 0.22
C CYS A 55 30.02 21.71 1.58
N LYS A 56 30.14 20.88 2.62
CA LYS A 56 30.55 21.35 3.96
C LYS A 56 32.04 21.68 4.03
N ILE A 57 32.86 21.01 3.22
CA ILE A 57 34.32 21.05 3.37
C ILE A 57 34.96 22.03 2.37
N TYR A 58 34.50 22.07 1.12
CA TYR A 58 35.28 22.69 0.03
C TYR A 58 34.56 23.79 -0.76
N LEU A 59 33.23 23.87 -0.69
CA LEU A 59 32.44 24.75 -1.56
C LEU A 59 31.84 25.92 -0.79
N ASP A 60 31.54 27.00 -1.51
CA ASP A 60 30.74 28.08 -0.96
C ASP A 60 29.33 27.58 -0.63
N ILE A 61 28.72 28.17 0.41
CA ILE A 61 27.38 27.81 0.85
C ILE A 61 26.32 28.06 -0.24
N SER A 62 26.57 28.99 -1.16
CA SER A 62 25.70 29.26 -2.31
C SER A 62 25.53 28.03 -3.21
N THR A 63 26.59 27.23 -3.37
CA THR A 63 26.66 26.11 -4.31
C THR A 63 25.91 24.89 -3.82
N LYS A 64 25.69 24.77 -2.50
CA LYS A 64 25.06 23.58 -1.90
C LYS A 64 23.70 23.25 -2.51
N LYS A 65 22.81 24.23 -2.61
CA LYS A 65 21.45 24.00 -3.11
C LYS A 65 21.42 23.68 -4.60
N PRO A 66 22.10 24.44 -5.50
CA PRO A 66 22.21 24.10 -6.92
C PRO A 66 22.85 22.74 -7.19
N LEU A 67 23.89 22.37 -6.43
CA LEU A 67 24.62 21.11 -6.61
C LEU A 67 23.74 19.90 -6.30
N ILE A 68 23.10 19.91 -5.12
CA ILE A 68 22.19 18.83 -4.71
C ILE A 68 21.01 18.73 -5.68
N ALA A 69 20.41 19.85 -6.09
CA ALA A 69 19.33 19.85 -7.07
C ALA A 69 19.76 19.30 -8.43
N THR A 70 21.02 19.51 -8.83
CA THR A 70 21.58 18.97 -10.07
C THR A 70 21.73 17.45 -9.97
N ALA A 71 22.29 16.94 -8.87
CA ALA A 71 22.40 15.51 -8.62
C ALA A 71 21.01 14.83 -8.55
N GLU A 72 20.06 15.42 -7.83
CA GLU A 72 18.67 14.91 -7.72
C GLU A 72 17.98 14.87 -9.09
N ARG A 73 18.13 15.92 -9.91
CA ARG A 73 17.56 15.93 -11.26
C ARG A 73 18.13 14.81 -12.14
N GLN A 74 19.44 14.65 -12.14
CA GLN A 74 20.11 13.71 -13.03
C GLN A 74 19.95 12.26 -12.58
N LEU A 75 20.05 11.98 -11.27
CA LEU A 75 20.01 10.63 -10.72
C LEU A 75 18.60 10.17 -10.32
N LEU A 76 17.63 11.06 -10.11
CA LEU A 76 16.27 10.67 -9.73
C LEU A 76 15.24 11.14 -10.75
N GLU A 77 15.09 12.45 -10.95
CA GLU A 77 13.96 13.02 -11.70
C GLU A 77 13.86 12.43 -13.12
N ARG A 78 14.99 12.32 -13.82
CA ARG A 78 15.05 11.73 -15.17
C ARG A 78 14.77 10.22 -15.23
N HIS A 79 14.90 9.52 -14.11
CA HIS A 79 14.81 8.07 -14.04
C HIS A 79 13.57 7.55 -13.29
N ILE A 80 12.67 8.43 -12.83
CA ILE A 80 11.46 8.05 -12.07
C ILE A 80 10.68 6.91 -12.75
N SER A 81 10.35 7.04 -14.04
CA SER A 81 9.61 6.00 -14.77
C SER A 81 10.39 4.68 -14.79
N ALA A 82 11.68 4.71 -15.14
CA ALA A 82 12.50 3.51 -15.22
C ALA A 82 12.66 2.79 -13.88
N ILE A 83 12.78 3.55 -12.78
CA ILE A 83 12.83 3.01 -11.42
C ILE A 83 11.51 2.28 -11.08
N LEU A 84 10.38 2.92 -11.37
CA LEU A 84 9.06 2.35 -11.07
C LEU A 84 8.76 1.13 -11.95
N ASP A 85 8.96 1.26 -13.26
CA ASP A 85 8.62 0.23 -14.25
C ASP A 85 9.46 -1.05 -14.07
N LYS A 86 10.75 -0.91 -13.73
CA LYS A 86 11.65 -2.07 -13.55
C LYS A 86 11.60 -2.67 -12.15
N GLY A 87 11.46 -1.84 -11.11
CA GLY A 87 11.75 -2.27 -9.75
C GLY A 87 10.54 -2.34 -8.81
N PHE A 88 9.53 -1.50 -9.02
CA PHE A 88 8.53 -1.28 -7.96
C PHE A 88 7.76 -2.56 -7.62
N MET A 89 7.34 -3.34 -8.62
CA MET A 89 6.65 -4.61 -8.35
C MET A 89 7.53 -5.61 -7.59
N MET A 90 8.81 -5.74 -7.97
CA MET A 90 9.76 -6.61 -7.27
C MET A 90 9.92 -6.20 -5.80
N LEU A 91 9.98 -4.89 -5.51
CA LEU A 91 10.08 -4.38 -4.14
C LEU A 91 8.84 -4.73 -3.31
N MET A 92 7.66 -4.59 -3.90
CA MET A 92 6.38 -4.89 -3.25
C MET A 92 6.19 -6.40 -3.03
N ASP A 93 6.40 -7.22 -4.07
CA ASP A 93 6.28 -8.68 -4.00
C ASP A 93 7.28 -9.27 -2.98
N GLY A 94 8.49 -8.71 -2.93
CA GLY A 94 9.56 -9.15 -2.03
C GLY A 94 9.48 -8.59 -0.61
N HIS A 95 8.45 -7.81 -0.25
CA HIS A 95 8.36 -7.12 1.06
C HIS A 95 9.65 -6.38 1.46
N ARG A 96 10.27 -5.68 0.51
CA ARG A 96 11.56 -5.01 0.71
C ARG A 96 11.37 -3.67 1.42
N ILE A 97 10.97 -3.69 2.70
CA ILE A 97 10.60 -2.52 3.51
C ILE A 97 11.67 -1.41 3.47
N GLU A 98 12.95 -1.75 3.69
CA GLU A 98 14.03 -0.76 3.67
C GLU A 98 14.22 -0.11 2.30
N ASP A 99 14.07 -0.88 1.23
CA ASP A 99 14.21 -0.37 -0.14
C ASP A 99 12.97 0.48 -0.52
N LEU A 100 11.78 0.11 -0.04
CA LEU A 100 10.53 0.89 -0.17
C LEU A 100 10.57 2.20 0.61
N LYS A 101 11.21 2.22 1.78
CA LYS A 101 11.45 3.43 2.56
C LYS A 101 12.44 4.36 1.88
N ARG A 102 13.46 3.79 1.23
CA ARG A 102 14.45 4.54 0.45
C ARG A 102 13.83 5.19 -0.78
N ILE A 103 13.04 4.45 -1.56
CA ILE A 103 12.35 5.03 -2.73
C ILE A 103 11.39 6.15 -2.30
N TYR A 104 10.61 5.97 -1.21
CA TYR A 104 9.74 7.01 -0.68
C TYR A 104 10.52 8.27 -0.29
N SER A 105 11.61 8.11 0.45
CA SER A 105 12.45 9.23 0.91
C SER A 105 13.12 9.97 -0.25
N LEU A 106 13.61 9.25 -1.27
CA LEU A 106 14.21 9.85 -2.46
C LEU A 106 13.16 10.56 -3.32
N PHE A 107 11.98 9.96 -3.51
CA PHE A 107 10.92 10.54 -4.32
C PHE A 107 10.29 11.78 -3.66
N LEU A 108 10.30 11.85 -2.33
CA LEU A 108 9.91 13.05 -1.59
C LEU A 108 10.80 14.25 -1.96
N ARG A 109 12.11 14.04 -2.16
CA ARG A 109 13.08 15.10 -2.50
C ARG A 109 12.81 15.73 -3.86
N VAL A 110 12.33 14.94 -4.81
CA VAL A 110 12.03 15.38 -6.19
C VAL A 110 10.53 15.58 -6.46
N ASN A 111 9.70 15.66 -5.43
CA ASN A 111 8.24 15.83 -5.54
C ASN A 111 7.54 14.78 -6.43
N ALA A 112 8.06 13.55 -6.46
CA ALA A 112 7.58 12.45 -7.31
C ALA A 112 6.63 11.47 -6.60
N LEU A 113 6.11 11.83 -5.43
CA LEU A 113 5.22 10.95 -4.67
C LEU A 113 3.93 10.58 -5.42
N GLU A 114 3.45 11.46 -6.31
CA GLU A 114 2.28 11.15 -7.14
C GLU A 114 2.55 9.98 -8.10
N SER A 115 3.71 9.96 -8.75
CA SER A 115 4.12 8.83 -9.60
C SER A 115 4.24 7.53 -8.81
N LEU A 116 4.75 7.60 -7.57
CA LEU A 116 4.84 6.44 -6.67
C LEU A 116 3.44 5.94 -6.24
N ARG A 117 2.50 6.85 -5.97
CA ARG A 117 1.09 6.49 -5.68
C ARG A 117 0.43 5.82 -6.89
N GLN A 118 0.66 6.33 -8.09
CA GLN A 118 0.13 5.72 -9.31
C GLN A 118 0.69 4.30 -9.51
N ALA A 119 1.99 4.11 -9.30
CA ALA A 119 2.59 2.77 -9.35
C ALA A 119 2.00 1.83 -8.28
N LEU A 120 1.77 2.32 -7.06
CA LEU A 120 1.09 1.55 -6.01
C LEU A 120 -0.34 1.15 -6.41
N SER A 121 -1.12 2.08 -6.94
CA SER A 121 -2.49 1.80 -7.42
C SER A 121 -2.49 0.74 -8.53
N MET A 122 -1.58 0.86 -9.50
CA MET A 122 -1.44 -0.12 -10.58
C MET A 122 -1.03 -1.50 -10.05
N TYR A 123 -0.06 -1.56 -9.13
CA TYR A 123 0.35 -2.80 -8.47
C TYR A 123 -0.83 -3.47 -7.75
N ILE A 124 -1.54 -2.73 -6.90
CA ILE A 124 -2.67 -3.26 -6.13
C ILE A 124 -3.75 -3.79 -7.07
N ARG A 125 -4.11 -3.03 -8.10
CA ARG A 125 -5.11 -3.44 -9.09
C ARG A 125 -4.68 -4.70 -9.84
N ARG A 126 -3.44 -4.77 -10.29
CA ARG A 126 -2.93 -5.93 -11.05
C ARG A 126 -2.88 -7.20 -10.19
N THR A 127 -2.23 -7.12 -9.03
CA THR A 127 -2.06 -8.27 -8.13
C THR A 127 -3.40 -8.70 -7.55
N GLY A 128 -4.20 -7.72 -7.08
CA GLY A 128 -5.52 -8.00 -6.53
C GLY A 128 -6.51 -8.54 -7.56
N GLN A 129 -6.46 -8.10 -8.83
CA GLN A 129 -7.31 -8.66 -9.88
C GLN A 129 -7.01 -10.14 -10.11
N GLY A 130 -5.73 -10.54 -10.06
CA GLY A 130 -5.34 -11.96 -10.11
C GLY A 130 -5.90 -12.78 -8.94
N LEU A 131 -6.04 -12.19 -7.76
CA LEU A 131 -6.63 -12.84 -6.59
C LEU A 131 -8.16 -12.98 -6.69
N VAL A 132 -8.84 -11.98 -7.24
CA VAL A 132 -10.31 -11.93 -7.27
C VAL A 132 -10.91 -12.70 -8.45
N MET A 133 -10.22 -12.72 -9.59
CA MET A 133 -10.75 -13.28 -10.86
C MET A 133 -10.52 -14.79 -11.03
N ASP A 134 -9.70 -15.41 -10.19
CA ASP A 134 -9.44 -16.84 -10.24
C ASP A 134 -10.59 -17.63 -9.57
N GLU A 135 -11.55 -18.09 -10.37
CA GLU A 135 -12.74 -18.78 -9.87
C GLU A 135 -12.42 -20.12 -9.19
N GLU A 136 -11.31 -20.76 -9.54
CA GLU A 136 -10.87 -22.01 -8.92
C GLU A 136 -10.43 -21.78 -7.47
N LYS A 137 -9.99 -20.56 -7.16
CA LYS A 137 -9.56 -20.13 -5.82
C LYS A 137 -10.60 -19.31 -5.06
N ASP A 138 -11.87 -19.34 -5.47
CA ASP A 138 -12.97 -18.63 -4.79
C ASP A 138 -13.04 -18.90 -3.28
N LYS A 139 -12.66 -20.11 -2.84
CA LYS A 139 -12.64 -20.49 -1.42
C LYS A 139 -11.59 -19.73 -0.62
N ASP A 140 -10.43 -19.51 -1.22
CA ASP A 140 -9.27 -18.86 -0.59
C ASP A 140 -9.21 -17.36 -0.90
N MET A 141 -10.13 -16.85 -1.73
CA MET A 141 -10.15 -15.46 -2.18
C MET A 141 -10.19 -14.48 -0.99
N VAL A 142 -11.09 -14.70 -0.03
CA VAL A 142 -11.26 -13.78 1.11
C VAL A 142 -10.03 -13.79 2.02
N SER A 143 -9.47 -14.96 2.35
CA SER A 143 -8.24 -15.06 3.13
C SER A 143 -7.06 -14.40 2.41
N SER A 144 -6.92 -14.63 1.11
CA SER A 144 -5.85 -14.03 0.30
C SER A 144 -5.98 -12.50 0.25
N LEU A 145 -7.21 -11.97 0.15
CA LEU A 145 -7.45 -10.52 0.20
C LEU A 145 -7.13 -9.90 1.56
N LEU A 146 -7.41 -10.62 2.66
CA LEU A 146 -7.06 -10.17 4.01
C LEU A 146 -5.54 -10.12 4.21
N GLU A 147 -4.83 -11.16 3.78
CA GLU A 147 -3.37 -11.21 3.83
C GLU A 147 -2.74 -10.12 2.95
N PHE A 148 -3.27 -9.95 1.74
CA PHE A 148 -2.81 -8.89 0.84
C PHE A 148 -3.05 -7.49 1.43
N LYS A 149 -4.22 -7.25 2.04
CA LYS A 149 -4.51 -5.99 2.72
C LYS A 149 -3.56 -5.74 3.89
N ALA A 150 -3.30 -6.76 4.71
CA ALA A 150 -2.40 -6.66 5.86
C ALA A 150 -0.96 -6.35 5.43
N SER A 151 -0.48 -6.98 4.35
CA SER A 151 0.81 -6.66 3.73
C SER A 151 0.91 -5.19 3.32
N LEU A 152 -0.10 -4.68 2.63
CA LEU A 152 -0.12 -3.29 2.16
C LEU A 152 -0.18 -2.30 3.32
N ASP A 153 -0.89 -2.63 4.39
CA ASP A 153 -0.94 -1.82 5.61
C ASP A 153 0.42 -1.77 6.29
N SER A 154 1.12 -2.90 6.43
CA SER A 154 2.50 -2.94 6.95
C SER A 154 3.45 -2.08 6.10
N ILE A 155 3.41 -2.21 4.77
CA ILE A 155 4.22 -1.37 3.87
C ILE A 155 3.89 0.12 4.05
N TRP A 156 2.61 0.48 4.11
CA TRP A 156 2.18 1.86 4.30
C TRP A 156 2.67 2.44 5.63
N GLU A 157 2.60 1.66 6.71
CA GLU A 157 3.04 2.09 8.02
C GLU A 157 4.56 2.21 8.14
N GLU A 158 5.30 1.21 7.64
CA GLU A 158 6.74 1.09 7.84
C GLU A 158 7.57 1.83 6.78
N SER A 159 7.09 1.87 5.54
CA SER A 159 7.85 2.42 4.40
C SER A 159 7.40 3.81 3.97
N PHE A 160 6.10 4.12 4.06
CA PHE A 160 5.51 5.36 3.54
C PHE A 160 5.14 6.38 4.63
N SER A 161 5.71 6.23 5.83
CA SER A 161 5.54 7.15 6.97
C SER A 161 4.08 7.48 7.28
N LYS A 162 3.15 6.53 7.12
CA LYS A 162 1.71 6.72 7.32
C LYS A 162 1.12 7.89 6.50
N ASN A 163 1.68 8.17 5.32
CA ASN A 163 1.20 9.25 4.46
C ASN A 163 -0.27 9.01 4.06
N GLU A 164 -1.13 10.00 4.30
CA GLU A 164 -2.58 9.88 4.07
C GLU A 164 -2.93 9.64 2.59
N GLY A 165 -2.18 10.23 1.67
CA GLY A 165 -2.42 10.03 0.24
C GLY A 165 -2.20 8.59 -0.21
N PHE A 166 -1.25 7.88 0.39
CA PHE A 166 -1.04 6.45 0.16
C PHE A 166 -2.16 5.61 0.78
N CYS A 167 -2.65 5.98 1.97
CA CYS A 167 -3.79 5.33 2.60
C CYS A 167 -5.05 5.42 1.72
N ILE A 168 -5.34 6.61 1.18
CA ILE A 168 -6.45 6.84 0.24
C ILE A 168 -6.27 5.99 -1.02
N THR A 169 -5.06 5.98 -1.59
CA THR A 169 -4.75 5.17 -2.78
C THR A 169 -5.02 3.67 -2.55
N ILE A 170 -4.62 3.14 -1.39
CA ILE A 170 -4.88 1.74 -1.01
C ILE A 170 -6.39 1.49 -0.88
N LYS A 171 -7.12 2.40 -0.20
CA LYS A 171 -8.58 2.30 -0.03
C LYS A 171 -9.32 2.28 -1.38
N ASP A 172 -9.02 3.23 -2.26
CA ASP A 172 -9.67 3.35 -3.56
C ASP A 172 -9.38 2.14 -4.45
N ALA A 173 -8.13 1.65 -4.42
CA ALA A 173 -7.77 0.44 -5.16
C ALA A 173 -8.47 -0.81 -4.61
N PHE A 174 -8.58 -0.95 -3.29
CA PHE A 174 -9.33 -2.07 -2.68
C PHE A 174 -10.83 -1.99 -2.93
N GLU A 175 -11.43 -0.81 -2.88
CA GLU A 175 -12.83 -0.63 -3.25
C GLU A 175 -13.08 -1.09 -4.69
N HIS A 176 -12.22 -0.68 -5.62
CA HIS A 176 -12.32 -1.15 -7.00
C HIS A 176 -12.18 -2.68 -7.12
N LEU A 177 -11.22 -3.29 -6.40
CA LEU A 177 -10.99 -4.74 -6.43
C LEU A 177 -12.19 -5.53 -5.90
N ILE A 178 -12.72 -5.15 -4.74
CA ILE A 178 -13.84 -5.84 -4.10
C ILE A 178 -15.08 -5.80 -4.99
N ASN A 179 -15.32 -4.67 -5.67
CA ASN A 179 -16.49 -4.52 -6.52
C ASN A 179 -16.31 -5.05 -7.96
N LEU A 180 -15.13 -5.58 -8.30
CA LEU A 180 -14.81 -6.03 -9.66
C LEU A 180 -15.69 -7.20 -10.13
N ARG A 181 -16.05 -8.12 -9.22
CA ARG A 181 -16.98 -9.25 -9.50
C ARG A 181 -18.41 -8.98 -9.00
N GLN A 182 -18.79 -7.71 -8.85
CA GLN A 182 -20.13 -7.28 -8.44
C GLN A 182 -20.62 -8.03 -7.18
N ASN A 183 -21.57 -8.95 -7.36
CA ASN A 183 -22.26 -9.67 -6.30
C ASN A 183 -21.44 -10.82 -5.70
N ARG A 184 -20.46 -11.37 -6.44
CA ARG A 184 -19.74 -12.58 -6.03
C ARG A 184 -18.82 -12.30 -4.84
N SER A 185 -18.12 -11.17 -4.82
CA SER A 185 -17.27 -10.79 -3.69
C SER A 185 -18.07 -10.68 -2.40
N ALA A 186 -19.24 -10.04 -2.46
CA ALA A 186 -20.15 -9.90 -1.32
C ALA A 186 -20.66 -11.27 -0.81
N GLU A 187 -21.03 -12.18 -1.71
CA GLU A 187 -21.40 -13.56 -1.36
C GLU A 187 -20.25 -14.31 -0.66
N LEU A 188 -19.03 -14.25 -1.23
CA LEU A 188 -17.88 -14.97 -0.69
C LEU A 188 -17.47 -14.44 0.69
N ILE A 189 -17.53 -13.12 0.91
CA ILE A 189 -17.28 -12.53 2.23
C ILE A 189 -18.34 -12.99 3.25
N ALA A 190 -19.63 -13.05 2.86
CA ALA A 190 -20.69 -13.56 3.74
C ALA A 190 -20.49 -15.06 4.09
N LYS A 191 -20.10 -15.89 3.12
CA LYS A 191 -19.79 -17.31 3.34
C LYS A 191 -18.58 -17.50 4.24
N PHE A 192 -17.53 -16.73 4.03
CA PHE A 192 -16.33 -16.78 4.87
C PHE A 192 -16.66 -16.47 6.34
N LEU A 193 -17.52 -15.48 6.59
CA LEU A 193 -18.02 -15.19 7.95
C LEU A 193 -18.84 -16.35 8.53
N ASP A 194 -19.73 -16.97 7.75
CA ASP A 194 -20.49 -18.15 8.19
C ASP A 194 -19.56 -19.30 8.58
N GLU A 195 -18.51 -19.56 7.79
CA GLU A 195 -17.53 -20.61 8.10
C GLU A 195 -16.77 -20.32 9.40
N LYS A 196 -16.30 -19.08 9.61
CA LYS A 196 -15.62 -18.69 10.85
C LYS A 196 -16.54 -18.76 12.07
N LEU A 197 -17.78 -18.31 11.95
CA LEU A 197 -18.77 -18.36 13.03
C LEU A 197 -19.29 -19.77 13.33
N ARG A 198 -19.14 -20.75 12.43
CA ARG A 198 -19.39 -22.18 12.72
C ARG A 198 -18.19 -22.87 13.37
N ALA A 199 -16.98 -22.50 12.98
CA ALA A 199 -15.74 -23.15 13.43
C ALA A 199 -15.24 -22.64 14.79
N GLY A 200 -15.63 -21.44 15.21
CA GLY A 200 -15.05 -20.67 16.32
C GLY A 200 -14.82 -21.41 17.65
N ASN A 201 -15.56 -22.47 17.98
CA ASN A 201 -15.37 -23.20 19.25
C ASN A 201 -14.52 -24.47 19.15
N LYS A 202 -14.05 -24.87 17.96
CA LYS A 202 -13.35 -26.15 17.78
C LYS A 202 -11.83 -26.03 17.61
N VAL A 203 -11.31 -24.87 17.18
CA VAL A 203 -9.90 -24.73 16.74
C VAL A 203 -9.26 -23.36 17.05
N THR A 204 -10.03 -22.31 17.31
CA THR A 204 -9.52 -20.91 17.37
C THR A 204 -9.94 -20.25 18.69
N SER A 205 -9.09 -19.40 19.26
CA SER A 205 -9.45 -18.65 20.47
C SER A 205 -10.53 -17.59 20.17
N GLU A 206 -11.29 -17.17 21.19
CA GLU A 206 -12.28 -16.10 21.02
C GLU A 206 -11.64 -14.77 20.59
N GLU A 207 -10.43 -14.48 21.07
CA GLU A 207 -9.67 -13.28 20.71
C GLU A 207 -9.23 -13.30 19.24
N ASP A 208 -8.71 -14.43 18.76
CA ASP A 208 -8.32 -14.61 17.35
C ASP A 208 -9.53 -14.53 16.42
N LEU A 209 -10.68 -15.08 16.86
CA LEU A 209 -11.93 -15.00 16.12
C LEU A 209 -12.37 -13.55 15.99
N GLU A 210 -12.39 -12.79 17.09
CA GLU A 210 -12.79 -11.38 17.11
C GLU A 210 -11.87 -10.54 16.20
N GLY A 211 -10.54 -10.73 16.28
CA GLY A 211 -9.59 -10.07 15.40
C GLY A 211 -9.80 -10.42 13.92
N THR A 212 -10.22 -11.65 13.62
CA THR A 212 -10.57 -12.06 12.26
C THR A 212 -11.85 -11.35 11.78
N LEU A 213 -12.89 -11.25 12.63
CA LEU A 213 -14.13 -10.56 12.28
C LEU A 213 -13.88 -9.08 11.97
N GLU A 214 -13.02 -8.41 12.73
CA GLU A 214 -12.65 -7.01 12.48
C GLU A 214 -11.94 -6.83 11.14
N LYS A 215 -11.00 -7.71 10.81
CA LYS A 215 -10.32 -7.68 9.50
C LYS A 215 -11.30 -7.88 8.35
N VAL A 216 -12.27 -8.78 8.50
CA VAL A 216 -13.32 -8.98 7.47
C VAL A 216 -14.22 -7.76 7.34
N LEU A 217 -14.52 -7.05 8.43
CA LEU A 217 -15.31 -5.83 8.37
C LEU A 217 -14.62 -4.70 7.61
N VAL A 218 -13.29 -4.66 7.60
CA VAL A 218 -12.54 -3.75 6.73
C VAL A 218 -12.85 -4.03 5.26
N LEU A 219 -12.91 -5.31 4.84
CA LEU A 219 -13.31 -5.66 3.47
C LEU A 219 -14.79 -5.34 3.20
N PHE A 220 -15.66 -5.59 4.18
CA PHE A 220 -17.09 -5.29 4.07
C PHE A 220 -17.36 -3.81 3.80
N ARG A 221 -16.58 -2.90 4.40
CA ARG A 221 -16.70 -1.45 4.16
C ARG A 221 -16.50 -1.07 2.69
N PHE A 222 -15.72 -1.84 1.95
CA PHE A 222 -15.46 -1.62 0.51
C PHE A 222 -16.56 -2.17 -0.41
N ILE A 223 -17.55 -2.91 0.11
CA ILE A 223 -18.63 -3.48 -0.70
C ILE A 223 -19.66 -2.39 -1.04
N GLN A 224 -19.99 -2.22 -2.33
CA GLN A 224 -21.07 -1.34 -2.79
C GLN A 224 -22.46 -2.03 -2.68
N GLY A 225 -22.56 -3.31 -3.08
CA GLY A 225 -23.79 -4.12 -3.00
C GLY A 225 -24.05 -4.77 -1.64
N LYS A 226 -24.24 -3.95 -0.59
CA LYS A 226 -24.41 -4.45 0.81
C LYS A 226 -25.69 -5.26 1.02
N ASP A 227 -26.71 -5.04 0.21
CA ASP A 227 -27.96 -5.79 0.18
C ASP A 227 -27.76 -7.27 -0.21
N VAL A 228 -26.86 -7.52 -1.16
CA VAL A 228 -26.47 -8.89 -1.54
C VAL A 228 -25.79 -9.59 -0.37
N PHE A 229 -24.82 -8.93 0.27
CA PHE A 229 -24.19 -9.44 1.49
C PHE A 229 -25.24 -9.75 2.57
N GLU A 230 -26.17 -8.83 2.84
CA GLU A 230 -27.24 -9.00 3.82
C GLU A 230 -28.08 -10.25 3.54
N ALA A 231 -28.47 -10.46 2.28
CA ALA A 231 -29.30 -11.59 1.90
C ALA A 231 -28.61 -12.94 2.16
N PHE A 232 -27.33 -13.07 1.78
CA PHE A 232 -26.54 -14.28 2.06
C PHE A 232 -26.28 -14.45 3.56
N TYR A 233 -25.85 -13.39 4.25
CA TYR A 233 -25.58 -13.42 5.68
C TYR A 233 -26.82 -13.83 6.49
N LYS A 234 -27.99 -13.24 6.19
CA LYS A 234 -29.26 -13.56 6.85
C LYS A 234 -29.66 -15.03 6.64
N LYS A 235 -29.54 -15.52 5.41
CA LYS A 235 -29.87 -16.91 5.06
C LYS A 235 -29.02 -17.90 5.87
N ASP A 236 -27.73 -17.65 5.97
CA ASP A 236 -26.84 -18.56 6.67
C ASP A 236 -26.90 -18.40 8.20
N LEU A 237 -27.13 -17.18 8.71
CA LEU A 237 -27.45 -16.95 10.12
C LEU A 237 -28.69 -17.76 10.55
N ALA A 238 -29.79 -17.69 9.78
CA ALA A 238 -31.00 -18.45 10.10
C ALA A 238 -30.74 -19.96 10.18
N LYS A 239 -29.93 -20.51 9.26
CA LYS A 239 -29.52 -21.92 9.32
C LYS A 239 -28.67 -22.24 10.54
N ARG A 240 -27.72 -21.36 10.90
CA ARG A 240 -26.87 -21.58 12.07
C ARG A 240 -27.68 -21.62 13.36
N LEU A 241 -28.64 -20.70 13.52
CA LEU A 241 -29.55 -20.65 14.66
C LEU A 241 -30.48 -21.87 14.72
N LEU A 242 -31.16 -22.19 13.61
CA LEU A 242 -32.10 -23.32 13.56
C LEU A 242 -31.44 -24.68 13.75
N LEU A 243 -30.20 -24.85 13.28
CA LEU A 243 -29.46 -26.12 13.36
C LEU A 243 -28.51 -26.20 14.57
N GLY A 244 -28.45 -25.16 15.42
CA GLY A 244 -27.53 -25.11 16.56
C GLY A 244 -26.05 -25.25 16.18
N LYS A 245 -25.66 -24.68 15.01
CA LYS A 245 -24.30 -24.80 14.45
C LYS A 245 -23.41 -23.59 14.70
N SER A 246 -23.88 -22.58 15.40
CA SER A 246 -23.07 -21.43 15.80
C SER A 246 -21.99 -21.85 16.80
N ALA A 247 -20.81 -21.25 16.69
CA ALA A 247 -19.74 -21.40 17.66
C ALA A 247 -20.14 -20.80 19.01
N SER A 248 -20.48 -19.50 19.03
CA SER A 248 -20.88 -18.79 20.24
C SER A 248 -22.02 -17.82 19.94
N ILE A 249 -23.00 -17.74 20.85
CA ILE A 249 -24.09 -16.76 20.78
C ILE A 249 -23.53 -15.34 20.95
N ASP A 250 -22.49 -15.19 21.77
CA ASP A 250 -21.88 -13.89 22.03
C ASP A 250 -21.10 -13.39 20.81
N ALA A 251 -20.42 -14.29 20.08
CA ALA A 251 -19.77 -13.97 18.81
C ALA A 251 -20.79 -13.51 17.75
N GLU A 252 -21.96 -14.14 17.67
CA GLU A 252 -23.00 -13.71 16.72
C GLU A 252 -23.59 -12.34 17.08
N LYS A 253 -23.82 -12.08 18.38
CA LYS A 253 -24.25 -10.76 18.87
C LYS A 253 -23.20 -9.70 18.61
N SER A 254 -21.92 -10.00 18.84
CA SER A 254 -20.79 -9.11 18.53
C SER A 254 -20.80 -8.75 17.05
N MET A 255 -20.90 -9.75 16.16
CA MET A 255 -20.90 -9.51 14.72
C MET A 255 -22.08 -8.63 14.26
N ILE A 256 -23.29 -8.87 14.78
CA ILE A 256 -24.46 -8.01 14.48
C ILE A 256 -24.23 -6.59 14.99
N SER A 257 -23.68 -6.43 16.19
CA SER A 257 -23.36 -5.11 16.75
C SER A 257 -22.37 -4.35 15.86
N LYS A 258 -21.32 -5.02 15.37
CA LYS A 258 -20.37 -4.41 14.45
C LYS A 258 -21.01 -4.05 13.11
N LEU A 259 -21.82 -4.92 12.51
CA LEU A 259 -22.57 -4.61 11.28
C LEU A 259 -23.52 -3.41 11.46
N LYS A 260 -24.12 -3.28 12.65
CA LYS A 260 -24.99 -2.14 13.01
C LYS A 260 -24.22 -0.84 13.06
N THR A 261 -23.00 -0.86 13.60
CA THR A 261 -22.11 0.31 13.61
C THR A 261 -21.73 0.73 12.18
N GLU A 262 -21.50 -0.23 11.28
CA GLU A 262 -21.08 0.06 9.90
C GLU A 262 -22.22 0.50 8.97
N CYS A 263 -23.43 -0.04 9.14
CA CYS A 263 -24.55 0.18 8.20
C CYS A 263 -25.79 0.82 8.83
N GLY A 264 -25.75 1.10 10.13
CA GLY A 264 -26.88 1.61 10.88
C GLY A 264 -27.93 0.54 11.22
N SER A 265 -28.87 0.93 12.08
CA SER A 265 -29.92 0.05 12.60
C SER A 265 -30.87 -0.47 11.53
N GLN A 266 -31.13 0.30 10.47
CA GLN A 266 -32.04 -0.13 9.40
C GLN A 266 -31.56 -1.40 8.68
N PHE A 267 -30.24 -1.55 8.51
CA PHE A 267 -29.62 -2.72 7.92
C PHE A 267 -29.74 -3.95 8.85
N THR A 268 -29.52 -3.78 10.15
CA THR A 268 -29.52 -4.90 11.10
C THR A 268 -30.89 -5.26 11.68
N ASN A 269 -31.92 -4.42 11.53
CA ASN A 269 -33.26 -4.66 12.08
C ASN A 269 -33.81 -6.05 11.70
N LYS A 270 -33.57 -6.50 10.46
CA LYS A 270 -34.01 -7.82 9.99
C LYS A 270 -33.18 -8.97 10.57
N LEU A 271 -31.91 -8.73 10.91
CA LEU A 271 -31.01 -9.71 11.53
C LEU A 271 -31.29 -9.83 13.02
N GLU A 272 -31.48 -8.72 13.72
CA GLU A 272 -31.85 -8.71 15.15
C GLU A 272 -33.19 -9.42 15.39
N GLY A 273 -34.15 -9.28 14.45
CA GLY A 273 -35.41 -10.02 14.50
C GLY A 273 -35.25 -11.55 14.47
N THR A 274 -34.18 -12.08 13.84
CA THR A 274 -33.92 -13.53 13.81
C THR A 274 -33.45 -14.11 15.14
N PHE A 275 -32.96 -13.28 16.07
CA PHE A 275 -32.57 -13.71 17.43
C PHE A 275 -33.70 -13.64 18.46
N LYS A 276 -34.83 -13.00 18.12
CA LYS A 276 -35.97 -12.83 19.02
C LYS A 276 -37.01 -13.95 18.90
N VAL A 277 -36.73 -14.97 18.08
CA VAL A 277 -37.55 -16.17 17.87
C VAL A 277 -36.83 -17.33 18.55
#